data_AF-A0A069RKD2-F1
#
_entry.id   AF-A0A069RKD2-F1
#
_cell.length_a   1.000
_cell.length_b   1.000
_cell.length_c   1.000
_cell.angle_alpha   90.00
_cell.angle_beta   90.00
_cell.angle_gamma   90.00
#
_symmetry.space_group_name_H-M   'P 1'
#
loop_
_entity.id
_entity.type
_entity.pdbx_description
1 polymer ?
#
loop_
_entity_poly.entity_id
_entity_poly.type
_entity_poly.pdbx_seq_one_letter_code
_entity_poly.pdbx_strand_id
1 'polypeptide(L)'
;MNKETIKKAVCVISAMIQVVTIGAVFVINDLTDKKAGVMHHVYYKRHQYESGIYSTANLNWQVIVAALLGVVFTAIFIHAVKLKKGMFYKSQSALAALVGFSVIVVIKGSFFIDMLAYPYFIMAFEIAMGIQVMTVAAIGIFEKKSK
;
A
#
# COMPACT_ATOMS: atom_id res chain seq x y z
N MET A 1 -14.76 19.00 17.47
CA MET A 1 -14.62 18.68 16.03
C MET A 1 -15.70 17.66 15.64
N ASN A 2 -16.45 17.86 14.56
CA ASN A 2 -17.51 16.91 14.16
C ASN A 2 -16.91 15.59 13.62
N LYS A 3 -17.63 14.47 13.73
CA LYS A 3 -17.22 13.13 13.26
C LYS A 3 -16.80 13.14 11.79
N GLU A 4 -17.52 13.88 10.95
CA GLU A 4 -17.20 14.04 9.52
C GLU A 4 -15.84 14.73 9.29
N THR A 5 -15.51 15.74 10.10
CA THR A 5 -14.21 16.43 10.02
C THR A 5 -13.06 15.52 10.45
N ILE A 6 -13.25 14.74 11.51
CA ILE A 6 -12.26 13.76 11.99
C ILE A 6 -11.98 12.70 10.91
N LYS A 7 -13.05 12.15 10.32
CA LYS A 7 -12.96 11.14 9.26
C LYS A 7 -12.18 11.64 8.05
N LYS A 8 -12.44 12.87 7.60
CA LYS A 8 -11.71 13.50 6.50
C LYS A 8 -10.24 13.74 6.86
N ALA A 9 -9.97 14.24 8.07
CA ALA A 9 -8.61 14.48 8.53
C ALA A 9 -7.77 13.19 8.56
N VAL A 10 -8.29 12.10 9.14
CA VAL A 10 -7.62 10.79 9.16
C VAL A 10 -7.29 10.33 7.74
N CYS A 11 -8.24 10.46 6.81
CA CYS A 11 -8.03 10.05 5.43
C CYS A 11 -6.94 10.87 4.71
N VAL A 12 -6.93 12.19 4.92
CA VAL A 12 -5.91 13.07 4.34
C VAL A 12 -4.53 12.74 4.89
N ILE A 13 -4.41 12.56 6.21
CA ILE A 13 -3.14 12.20 6.85
C ILE A 13 -2.65 10.84 6.35
N SER A 14 -3.53 9.83 6.31
CA SER A 14 -3.21 8.52 5.75
C SER A 14 -2.68 8.61 4.32
N ALA A 15 -3.36 9.38 3.46
CA ALA A 15 -2.96 9.57 2.07
C ALA A 15 -1.61 10.28 1.96
N MET A 16 -1.37 11.31 2.78
CA MET A 16 -0.07 12.01 2.81
C MET A 16 1.06 11.06 3.21
N ILE A 17 0.86 10.24 4.24
CA ILE A 17 1.85 9.25 4.68
C ILE A 17 2.14 8.25 3.56
N GLN A 18 1.12 7.74 2.88
CA GLN A 18 1.29 6.81 1.75
C GLN A 18 2.10 7.45 0.61
N VAL A 19 1.75 8.66 0.20
CA VAL A 19 2.45 9.38 -0.88
C VAL A 19 3.89 9.67 -0.51
N VAL A 20 4.15 10.15 0.71
CA VAL A 20 5.51 10.43 1.18
C VAL A 20 6.32 9.14 1.27
N THR A 21 5.74 8.04 1.77
CA THR A 21 6.44 6.77 1.89
C THR A 21 6.84 6.21 0.53
N ILE A 22 5.92 6.19 -0.44
CA ILE A 22 6.20 5.72 -1.80
C ILE A 22 7.19 6.66 -2.50
N GLY A 23 6.97 7.97 -2.41
CA GLY A 23 7.83 8.99 -3.00
C GLY A 23 9.27 8.95 -2.45
N ALA A 24 9.43 8.70 -1.16
CA ALA A 24 10.74 8.58 -0.52
C ALA A 24 11.56 7.42 -1.13
N VAL A 25 10.93 6.30 -1.48
CA VAL A 25 11.64 5.18 -2.11
C VAL A 25 12.11 5.51 -3.52
N PHE A 26 11.31 6.26 -4.29
CA PHE A 26 11.78 6.78 -5.59
C PHE A 26 12.99 7.70 -5.43
N VAL A 27 12.99 8.57 -4.41
CA VAL A 27 14.15 9.42 -4.11
C VAL A 27 15.35 8.57 -3.69
N ILE A 28 15.17 7.53 -2.88
CA ILE A 28 16.25 6.61 -2.50
C ILE A 28 16.84 5.95 -3.75
N ASN A 29 16.00 5.47 -4.68
CA ASN A 29 16.47 4.86 -5.92
C ASN A 29 17.23 5.86 -6.81
N ASP A 30 16.75 7.09 -6.97
CA ASP A 30 17.49 8.13 -7.70
C ASP A 30 18.85 8.45 -7.04
N LEU A 31 18.91 8.42 -5.71
CA LEU A 31 20.16 8.63 -4.97
C LEU A 31 21.15 7.47 -5.12
N THR A 32 20.72 6.24 -5.43
CA THR A 32 21.67 5.14 -5.67
C THR A 32 22.52 5.39 -6.91
N ASP A 33 22.01 6.12 -7.89
CA ASP A 33 22.78 6.45 -9.10
C ASP A 33 23.71 7.66 -8.89
N LYS A 34 23.40 8.50 -7.89
CA LYS A 34 24.12 9.76 -7.61
C LYS A 34 25.13 9.68 -6.47
N LYS A 35 24.95 8.75 -5.52
CA LYS A 35 25.75 8.68 -4.28
C LYS A 35 26.22 7.25 -4.01
N ALA A 36 27.53 7.02 -4.19
CA ALA A 36 28.15 5.71 -3.99
C ALA A 36 27.89 5.08 -2.59
N GLY A 37 27.86 5.90 -1.53
CA GLY A 37 27.53 5.41 -0.19
C GLY A 37 26.10 4.90 -0.06
N VAL A 38 25.14 5.58 -0.70
CA VAL A 38 23.73 5.14 -0.73
C VAL A 38 23.61 3.87 -1.57
N MET A 39 24.25 3.84 -2.74
CA MET A 39 24.32 2.65 -3.59
C MET A 39 24.80 1.42 -2.83
N HIS A 40 25.96 1.52 -2.16
CA HIS A 40 26.54 0.38 -1.44
C HIS A 40 25.62 -0.09 -0.30
N HIS A 41 25.01 0.84 0.42
CA HIS A 41 24.04 0.51 1.47
C HIS A 41 22.81 -0.22 0.92
N VAL A 42 22.17 0.34 -0.11
CA VAL A 42 20.96 -0.22 -0.71
C VAL A 42 21.26 -1.57 -1.37
N TYR A 43 22.39 -1.72 -2.04
CA TYR A 43 22.85 -2.98 -2.62
C TYR A 43 23.04 -4.07 -1.57
N TYR A 44 23.74 -3.76 -0.47
CA TYR A 44 23.93 -4.71 0.63
C TYR A 44 22.59 -5.10 1.27
N LYS A 45 21.71 -4.11 1.49
CA LYS A 45 20.38 -4.35 2.05
C LYS A 45 19.49 -5.16 1.13
N ARG A 46 19.61 -4.96 -0.19
CA ARG A 46 18.87 -5.75 -1.19
C ARG A 46 19.14 -7.24 -1.01
N HIS A 47 20.41 -7.62 -0.97
CA HIS A 47 20.81 -9.01 -0.74
C HIS A 47 20.30 -9.56 0.60
N GLN A 48 20.39 -8.75 1.67
CA GLN A 48 19.88 -9.15 2.98
C GLN A 48 18.36 -9.40 2.98
N TYR A 49 17.60 -8.56 2.27
CA TYR A 49 16.15 -8.69 2.22
C TYR A 49 15.70 -9.83 1.28
N GLU A 50 16.34 -9.98 0.12
CA GLU A 50 16.07 -11.04 -0.85
C GLU A 50 16.45 -12.43 -0.31
N SER A 51 17.40 -12.53 0.61
CA SER A 51 17.69 -13.78 1.33
C SER A 51 16.77 -14.03 2.54
N GLY A 52 16.01 -13.02 2.97
CA GLY A 52 15.16 -13.07 4.15
C GLY A 52 13.67 -12.88 3.83
N ILE A 53 13.11 -11.76 4.31
CA ILE A 53 11.66 -11.47 4.25
C ILE A 53 11.11 -11.37 2.81
N TYR A 54 11.96 -11.02 1.84
CA TYR A 54 11.61 -10.90 0.43
C TYR A 54 12.28 -11.98 -0.43
N SER A 55 12.54 -13.16 0.15
CA SER A 55 12.90 -14.34 -0.63
C SER A 55 11.80 -14.74 -1.60
N THR A 56 12.14 -15.41 -2.69
CA THR A 56 11.20 -15.82 -3.74
C THR A 56 9.99 -16.58 -3.18
N ALA A 57 10.21 -17.47 -2.21
CA ALA A 57 9.14 -18.21 -1.55
C ALA A 57 8.21 -17.27 -0.75
N ASN A 58 8.78 -16.34 0.01
CA ASN A 58 8.01 -15.38 0.81
C ASN A 58 7.26 -14.37 -0.08
N LEU A 59 7.87 -13.90 -1.17
CA LEU A 59 7.21 -13.02 -2.15
C LEU A 59 6.01 -13.69 -2.80
N ASN A 60 6.09 -14.98 -3.11
CA ASN A 60 4.93 -15.72 -3.63
C ASN A 60 3.79 -15.77 -2.60
N TRP A 61 4.10 -15.98 -1.32
CA TRP A 61 3.10 -15.89 -0.25
C TRP A 61 2.52 -14.48 -0.10
N GLN A 62 3.35 -13.43 -0.14
CA GLN A 62 2.90 -12.05 -0.08
C GLN A 62 1.99 -11.69 -1.26
N VAL A 63 2.28 -12.18 -2.47
CA VAL A 63 1.39 -12.00 -3.63
C VAL A 63 0.03 -12.65 -3.41
N ILE A 64 -0.02 -13.86 -2.84
CA ILE A 64 -1.29 -14.53 -2.51
C ILE A 64 -2.08 -13.69 -1.50
N VAL A 65 -1.42 -13.21 -0.44
CA VAL A 65 -2.05 -12.36 0.58
C VAL A 65 -2.57 -11.05 -0.02
N ALA A 66 -1.77 -10.39 -0.85
CA ALA A 66 -2.15 -9.15 -1.53
C ALA A 66 -3.34 -9.37 -2.47
N ALA A 67 -3.35 -10.48 -3.22
CA ALA A 67 -4.47 -10.85 -4.09
C ALA A 67 -5.76 -11.11 -3.31
N LEU A 68 -5.68 -11.87 -2.21
CA LEU A 68 -6.84 -12.12 -1.34
C LEU A 68 -7.42 -10.81 -0.79
N LEU A 69 -6.57 -9.92 -0.27
CA LEU A 69 -7.02 -8.63 0.23
C LEU A 69 -7.60 -7.74 -0.88
N GLY A 70 -6.99 -7.73 -2.08
CA GLY A 70 -7.52 -7.01 -3.25
C GLY A 70 -8.93 -7.48 -3.64
N VAL A 71 -9.14 -8.80 -3.65
CA VAL A 71 -10.47 -9.41 -3.87
C VAL A 71 -11.45 -9.04 -2.76
N VAL A 72 -11.04 -9.11 -1.49
CA VAL A 72 -11.89 -8.74 -0.35
C VAL A 72 -12.33 -7.27 -0.45
N PHE A 73 -11.42 -6.34 -0.75
CA PHE A 73 -11.77 -4.93 -0.91
C PHE A 73 -12.66 -4.67 -2.12
N THR A 74 -12.46 -5.41 -3.21
CA THR A 74 -13.36 -5.37 -4.37
C THR A 74 -14.77 -5.83 -3.99
N ALA A 75 -14.89 -6.93 -3.22
CA ALA A 75 -16.17 -7.40 -2.72
C ALA A 75 -16.84 -6.38 -1.79
N ILE A 76 -16.07 -5.74 -0.88
CA ILE A 76 -16.56 -4.66 -0.01
C ILE A 76 -17.06 -3.48 -0.84
N PHE A 77 -16.34 -3.08 -1.89
CA PHE A 77 -16.75 -2.03 -2.80
C PHE A 77 -18.08 -2.36 -3.50
N ILE A 78 -18.20 -3.56 -4.09
CA ILE A 78 -19.43 -4.03 -4.74
C ILE A 78 -20.60 -4.02 -3.75
N HIS A 79 -20.37 -4.51 -2.53
CA HIS A 79 -21.39 -4.52 -1.48
C HIS A 79 -21.80 -3.10 -1.07
N ALA A 80 -20.84 -2.18 -0.94
CA ALA A 80 -21.09 -0.77 -0.64
C ALA A 80 -21.93 -0.08 -1.73
N VAL A 81 -21.69 -0.42 -3.01
CA VAL A 81 -22.50 0.06 -4.15
C VAL A 81 -23.92 -0.49 -4.06
N LYS A 82 -24.09 -1.81 -3.87
CA LYS A 82 -25.41 -2.46 -3.76
C LYS A 82 -26.25 -1.88 -2.61
N LEU A 83 -25.63 -1.63 -1.46
CA LEU A 83 -26.30 -1.04 -0.29
C LEU A 83 -26.43 0.48 -0.35
N LYS A 84 -26.07 1.12 -1.47
CA LYS A 84 -26.11 2.58 -1.66
C LYS A 84 -25.41 3.34 -0.51
N LYS A 85 -24.28 2.83 -0.03
CA LYS A 85 -23.45 3.50 0.98
C LYS A 85 -22.91 4.85 0.48
N GLY A 86 -22.41 5.66 1.40
CA GLY A 86 -21.89 6.98 1.09
C GLY A 86 -20.77 6.92 0.03
N MET A 87 -20.70 7.93 -0.83
CA MET A 87 -19.69 8.02 -1.89
C MET A 87 -18.27 7.86 -1.34
N PHE A 88 -18.01 8.44 -0.16
CA PHE A 88 -16.72 8.37 0.51
C PHE A 88 -16.29 6.94 0.86
N TYR A 89 -17.19 6.11 1.40
CA TYR A 89 -16.84 4.71 1.73
C TYR A 89 -16.54 3.90 0.46
N LYS A 90 -17.35 4.10 -0.59
CA LYS A 90 -17.13 3.46 -1.91
C LYS A 90 -15.76 3.83 -2.48
N SER A 91 -15.40 5.11 -2.50
CA SER A 91 -14.09 5.56 -3.00
C SER A 91 -12.93 4.94 -2.22
N GLN A 92 -13.04 4.83 -0.89
CA GLN A 92 -11.98 4.27 -0.05
C GLN A 92 -11.83 2.75 -0.22
N SER A 93 -12.94 2.01 -0.38
CA SER A 93 -12.88 0.58 -0.70
C SER A 93 -12.31 0.33 -2.11
N ALA A 94 -12.63 1.16 -3.09
CA ALA A 94 -12.05 1.08 -4.42
C ALA A 94 -10.53 1.35 -4.40
N LEU A 95 -10.10 2.39 -3.67
CA LEU A 95 -8.69 2.70 -3.48
C LEU A 95 -7.94 1.56 -2.78
N ALA A 96 -8.56 0.92 -1.79
CA ALA A 96 -8.00 -0.26 -1.13
C ALA A 96 -7.78 -1.45 -2.06
N ALA A 97 -8.74 -1.72 -2.95
CA ALA A 97 -8.56 -2.72 -3.99
C ALA A 97 -7.40 -2.38 -4.92
N LEU A 98 -7.33 -1.12 -5.39
CA LEU A 98 -6.24 -0.66 -6.28
C LEU A 98 -4.86 -0.79 -5.64
N VAL A 99 -4.71 -0.40 -4.37
CA VAL A 99 -3.44 -0.55 -3.63
C VAL A 99 -3.08 -2.03 -3.48
N GLY A 100 -4.06 -2.90 -3.18
CA GLY A 100 -3.81 -4.35 -3.10
C GLY A 100 -3.30 -4.96 -4.40
N PHE A 101 -3.88 -4.57 -5.54
CA PHE A 101 -3.37 -5.01 -6.84
C PHE A 101 -2.02 -4.37 -7.19
N SER A 102 -1.76 -3.15 -6.75
CA SER A 102 -0.48 -2.46 -6.98
C SER A 102 0.68 -3.17 -6.27
N VAL A 103 0.47 -3.74 -5.08
CA VAL A 103 1.49 -4.58 -4.40
C VAL A 103 1.92 -5.74 -5.30
N ILE A 104 0.97 -6.41 -5.98
CA ILE A 104 1.27 -7.51 -6.90
C ILE A 104 2.10 -7.00 -8.09
N VAL A 105 1.71 -5.86 -8.66
CA VAL A 105 2.44 -5.22 -9.76
C VAL A 105 3.86 -4.87 -9.33
N VAL A 106 4.06 -4.39 -8.11
CA VAL A 106 5.40 -4.08 -7.60
C VAL A 106 6.23 -5.35 -7.45
N ILE A 107 5.68 -6.42 -6.88
CA ILE A 107 6.42 -7.69 -6.66
C ILE A 107 6.73 -8.42 -7.98
N LYS A 108 5.86 -8.33 -8.99
CA LYS A 108 6.00 -9.12 -10.23
C LYS A 108 6.38 -8.30 -11.47
N GLY A 109 6.35 -6.98 -11.39
CA GLY A 109 6.64 -6.10 -12.51
C GLY A 109 8.13 -5.90 -12.72
N SER A 110 8.60 -6.10 -13.96
CA SER A 110 10.01 -5.91 -14.34
C SER A 110 10.54 -4.53 -13.99
N PHE A 111 9.71 -3.49 -14.18
CA PHE A 111 10.04 -2.10 -13.85
C PHE A 111 10.61 -1.93 -12.42
N PHE A 112 10.04 -2.63 -11.44
CA PHE A 112 10.48 -2.52 -10.05
C PHE A 112 11.62 -3.49 -9.74
N ILE A 113 11.59 -4.72 -10.29
CA ILE A 113 12.61 -5.75 -10.05
C ILE A 113 14.01 -5.27 -10.46
N ASP A 114 14.08 -4.52 -11.56
CA ASP A 114 15.33 -4.01 -12.12
C ASP A 114 15.91 -2.84 -11.30
N MET A 115 15.12 -2.22 -10.42
CA MET A 115 15.57 -1.13 -9.56
C MET A 115 16.41 -1.62 -8.39
N LEU A 116 17.49 -0.91 -8.05
CA LEU A 116 18.35 -1.30 -6.93
C LEU A 116 17.60 -1.25 -5.59
N ALA A 117 16.67 -0.30 -5.43
CA ALA A 117 15.83 -0.16 -4.26
C ALA A 117 14.59 -1.09 -4.25
N TYR A 118 14.54 -2.12 -5.10
CA TYR A 118 13.38 -3.02 -5.25
C TYR A 118 12.72 -3.48 -3.93
N PRO A 119 13.47 -4.00 -2.93
CA PRO A 119 12.86 -4.40 -1.65
C PRO A 119 12.17 -3.26 -0.88
N TYR A 120 12.66 -2.03 -1.02
CA TYR A 120 12.05 -0.86 -0.40
C TYR A 120 10.74 -0.48 -1.08
N PHE A 121 10.60 -0.71 -2.40
CA PHE A 121 9.34 -0.49 -3.10
C PHE A 121 8.26 -1.46 -2.60
N ILE A 122 8.61 -2.74 -2.47
CA ILE A 122 7.68 -3.75 -1.92
C ILE A 122 7.22 -3.30 -0.53
N MET A 123 8.17 -2.96 0.35
CA MET A 123 7.89 -2.51 1.71
C MET A 123 6.97 -1.28 1.77
N ALA A 124 7.25 -0.26 0.94
CA ALA A 124 6.44 0.96 0.91
C ALA A 124 5.00 0.68 0.48
N PHE A 125 4.79 -0.18 -0.52
CA PHE A 125 3.47 -0.55 -0.98
C PHE A 125 2.73 -1.45 0.01
N GLU A 126 3.42 -2.36 0.71
CA GLU A 126 2.85 -3.16 1.80
C GLU A 126 2.41 -2.27 2.98
N ILE A 127 3.23 -1.29 3.37
CA ILE A 127 2.86 -0.29 4.39
C ILE A 127 1.64 0.50 3.93
N ALA A 128 1.64 0.97 2.68
CA ALA A 128 0.50 1.70 2.12
C ALA A 128 -0.79 0.87 2.16
N MET A 129 -0.68 -0.43 1.86
CA MET A 129 -1.78 -1.38 1.97
C MET A 129 -2.28 -1.51 3.41
N GLY A 130 -1.38 -1.66 4.39
CA GLY A 130 -1.72 -1.69 5.81
C GLY A 130 -2.47 -0.43 6.27
N ILE A 131 -2.02 0.75 5.84
CA ILE A 131 -2.70 2.02 6.10
C ILE A 131 -4.10 2.04 5.49
N GLN A 132 -4.24 1.50 4.27
CA GLN A 132 -5.52 1.50 3.56
C GLN A 132 -6.54 0.54 4.21
N VAL A 133 -6.07 -0.61 4.73
CA VAL A 133 -6.88 -1.52 5.55
C VAL A 133 -7.43 -0.80 6.78
N MET A 134 -6.55 -0.13 7.54
CA MET A 134 -6.96 0.63 8.74
C MET A 134 -7.95 1.74 8.40
N THR A 135 -7.72 2.44 7.29
CA THR A 135 -8.57 3.57 6.84
C THR A 135 -9.98 3.10 6.48
N VAL A 136 -10.11 2.02 5.69
CA VAL A 136 -11.43 1.45 5.34
C VAL A 136 -12.15 0.91 6.57
N ALA A 137 -11.44 0.22 7.47
CA ALA A 137 -12.01 -0.31 8.71
C ALA A 137 -12.54 0.81 9.62
N ALA A 138 -11.76 1.87 9.84
CA ALA A 138 -12.15 3.03 10.63
C ALA A 138 -13.43 3.67 10.07
N ILE A 139 -13.48 3.89 8.75
CA ILE A 139 -14.65 4.48 8.08
C ILE A 139 -15.89 3.58 8.20
N GLY A 140 -15.72 2.27 8.03
CA GLY A 140 -16.81 1.30 8.16
C GLY A 140 -17.46 1.33 9.54
N ILE A 141 -16.67 1.49 10.60
CA ILE A 141 -17.15 1.65 11.99
C ILE A 141 -17.97 2.94 12.14
N PHE A 142 -17.50 4.06 11.56
CA PHE A 142 -18.24 5.33 11.62
C PHE A 142 -19.55 5.30 10.86
N GLU A 143 -19.64 4.61 9.71
CA GLU A 143 -20.91 4.45 8.98
C GLU A 143 -21.94 3.60 9.75
N LYS A 144 -21.50 2.56 10.48
CA LYS A 144 -22.43 1.69 11.22
C LYS A 144 -23.12 2.42 12.38
N LYS A 145 -22.48 3.43 12.99
CA LYS A 145 -23.03 4.22 14.10
C LYS A 145 -23.97 5.35 13.66
N SER A 146 -24.12 5.59 12.36
CA SER A 146 -24.91 6.72 11.82
C SER A 146 -26.27 6.29 11.25
N LYS A 147 -26.59 5.00 11.27
CA LYS A 147 -27.94 4.46 11.04
C LYS A 147 -28.56 4.14 12.39
#